data_AF-A0A382WZS3-F1
#
_entry.id   AF-A0A382WZS3-F1
#
_cell.length_a   1.000
_cell.length_b   1.000
_cell.length_c   1.000
_cell.angle_alpha   90.00
_cell.angle_beta   90.00
_cell.angle_gamma   90.00
#
_symmetry.space_group_name_H-M   'P 1'
#
loop_
_entity.id
_entity.type
_entity.pdbx_description
1 polymer ?
#
loop_
_entity_poly.entity_id
_entity_poly.type
_entity_poly.pdbx_seq_one_letter_code
_entity_poly.pdbx_strand_id
1 'polypeptide(L)'
;MSCALAVAHTASQQLDGSWADVDYEDRGRSNWVPAKHLSRTVLLMRGARHRDTNENDAANLLASAKRAQSCWLKRRPESDNWWHNTIGGPLAICQILILFSDDLNDGDRAATLNILAGVEIGMTGQNRAWVSSINFVRGVLVEDAELVQVAYKEIVGEVRLSDGLEGIQPGWSFHQHGPQL
;
A
#
# COMPACT_ATOMS: atom_id res chain seq x y z
N MET A 1 15.84 -13.39 8.05
CA MET A 1 15.72 -12.20 8.93
C MET A 1 14.27 -11.66 9.00
N SER A 2 13.44 -11.77 7.96
CA SER A 2 12.04 -11.28 7.97
C SER A 2 11.10 -12.01 8.94
N CYS A 3 11.27 -13.32 9.14
CA CYS A 3 10.35 -14.12 9.95
C CYS A 3 10.42 -13.78 11.45
N ALA A 4 11.61 -13.56 12.01
CA ALA A 4 11.78 -13.23 13.43
C ALA A 4 11.07 -11.93 13.83
N LEU A 5 11.17 -10.89 12.98
CA LEU A 5 10.47 -9.63 13.22
C LEU A 5 8.95 -9.77 13.07
N ALA A 6 8.48 -10.56 12.10
CA ALA A 6 7.05 -10.86 11.94
C ALA A 6 6.47 -11.60 13.17
N VAL A 7 7.22 -12.55 13.72
CA VAL A 7 6.84 -13.26 14.96
C VAL A 7 6.79 -12.29 16.15
N ALA A 8 7.76 -11.39 16.29
CA ALA A 8 7.76 -10.37 17.34
C ALA A 8 6.55 -9.42 17.25
N HIS A 9 6.16 -9.01 16.04
CA HIS A 9 4.95 -8.22 15.85
C HIS A 9 3.68 -9.00 16.16
N THR A 10 3.63 -10.29 15.87
CA THR A 10 2.50 -11.14 16.26
C THR A 10 2.39 -11.26 17.77
N ALA A 11 3.51 -11.44 18.47
CA ALA A 11 3.54 -11.55 19.93
C ALA A 11 3.13 -10.26 20.66
N SER A 12 3.34 -9.10 20.04
CA SER A 12 2.98 -7.77 20.58
C SER A 12 1.65 -7.22 20.05
N GLN A 13 0.96 -7.96 19.18
CA GLN A 13 -0.34 -7.55 18.65
C GLN A 13 -1.42 -7.74 19.71
N GLN A 14 -2.29 -6.74 19.85
CA GLN A 14 -3.46 -6.82 20.72
C GLN A 14 -4.56 -7.68 20.09
N LEU A 15 -5.53 -8.12 20.91
CA LEU A 15 -6.64 -8.96 20.46
C LEU A 15 -7.48 -8.32 19.35
N ASP A 16 -7.58 -6.98 19.35
CA ASP A 16 -8.33 -6.22 18.33
C ASP A 16 -7.55 -6.04 17.02
N GLY A 17 -6.32 -6.57 16.91
CA GLY A 17 -5.44 -6.44 15.75
C GLY A 17 -4.54 -5.21 15.75
N SER A 18 -4.65 -4.35 16.77
CA SER A 18 -3.81 -3.16 16.92
C SER A 18 -2.44 -3.46 17.56
N TRP A 19 -1.59 -2.44 17.61
CA TRP A 19 -0.31 -2.46 18.31
C TRP A 19 -0.24 -1.24 19.22
N ALA A 20 0.17 -1.45 20.48
CA ALA A 20 0.16 -0.40 21.52
C ALA A 20 1.10 0.77 21.22
N ASP A 21 2.16 0.53 20.45
CA ASP A 21 3.17 1.54 20.09
C ASP A 21 2.84 2.30 18.79
N VAL A 22 1.64 2.09 18.23
CA VAL A 22 1.11 2.85 17.10
C VAL A 22 0.03 3.79 17.62
N ASP A 23 0.30 5.09 17.56
CA ASP A 23 -0.73 6.11 17.75
C ASP A 23 -1.59 6.19 16.49
N TYR A 24 -2.83 5.71 16.59
CA TYR A 24 -3.78 5.68 15.46
C TYR A 24 -4.47 7.02 15.23
N GLU A 25 -4.38 7.96 16.18
CA GLU A 25 -4.96 9.30 16.06
C GLU A 25 -3.95 10.31 15.49
N ASP A 26 -2.68 9.91 15.32
CA ASP A 26 -1.66 10.76 14.71
C ASP A 26 -2.02 11.10 13.25
N ARG A 27 -2.00 12.40 12.97
CA ARG A 27 -2.27 12.98 11.64
C ARG A 27 -1.01 13.59 11.00
N GLY A 28 0.17 13.26 11.52
CA GLY A 28 1.46 13.81 11.10
C GLY A 28 1.66 13.86 9.57
N ARG A 29 2.17 14.99 9.05
CA ARG A 29 2.34 15.21 7.61
C ARG A 29 3.55 14.49 7.01
N SER A 30 4.65 14.45 7.75
CA SER A 30 5.91 13.81 7.31
C SER A 30 6.01 12.40 7.88
N ASN A 31 6.20 12.31 9.20
CA ASN A 31 6.15 11.05 9.92
C ASN A 31 4.72 10.80 10.35
N TRP A 32 4.03 9.94 9.60
CA TRP A 32 2.69 9.47 9.94
C TRP A 32 2.77 8.10 10.62
N VAL A 33 2.58 8.07 11.94
CA VAL A 33 2.78 6.89 12.78
C VAL A 33 1.91 5.69 12.37
N PRO A 34 0.62 5.86 11.98
CA PRO A 34 -0.23 4.76 11.52
C PRO A 34 0.34 3.96 10.35
N ALA A 35 1.21 4.54 9.50
CA ALA A 35 1.86 3.80 8.41
C ALA A 35 2.65 2.56 8.88
N LYS A 36 3.10 2.55 10.14
CA LYS A 36 3.74 1.38 10.76
C LYS A 36 2.81 0.17 10.80
N HIS A 37 1.50 0.38 11.03
CA HIS A 37 0.52 -0.70 11.05
C HIS A 37 0.46 -1.43 9.70
N LEU A 38 0.38 -0.69 8.60
CA LEU A 38 0.36 -1.27 7.25
C LEU A 38 1.67 -1.97 6.92
N SER A 39 2.81 -1.37 7.30
CA SER A 39 4.13 -1.98 7.09
C SER A 39 4.28 -3.31 7.87
N ARG A 40 3.77 -3.37 9.10
CA ARG A 40 3.73 -4.62 9.89
C ARG A 40 2.81 -5.65 9.26
N THR A 41 1.64 -5.24 8.79
CA THR A 41 0.69 -6.12 8.11
C THR A 41 1.33 -6.76 6.87
N VAL A 42 1.98 -5.96 6.02
CA VAL A 42 2.75 -6.47 4.86
C VAL A 42 3.87 -7.42 5.29
N LEU A 43 4.57 -7.12 6.39
CA LEU A 43 5.65 -7.98 6.89
C LEU A 43 5.12 -9.34 7.40
N LEU A 44 4.02 -9.35 8.16
CA LEU A 44 3.34 -10.57 8.62
C LEU A 44 2.95 -11.43 7.42
N MET A 45 2.34 -10.78 6.43
CA MET A 45 1.92 -11.38 5.17
C MET A 45 3.10 -12.02 4.42
N ARG A 46 4.19 -11.27 4.20
CA ARG A 46 5.40 -11.82 3.58
C ARG A 46 5.98 -12.98 4.37
N GLY A 47 5.96 -12.93 5.71
CA GLY A 47 6.40 -14.01 6.58
C GLY A 47 5.56 -15.28 6.40
N ALA A 48 4.23 -15.14 6.32
CA ALA A 48 3.30 -16.24 6.12
C ALA A 48 3.41 -16.90 4.73
N ARG A 49 3.83 -16.17 3.67
CA ARG A 49 4.12 -16.75 2.33
C ARG A 49 5.59 -17.15 2.13
N HIS A 50 6.44 -16.98 3.12
CA HIS A 50 7.86 -17.29 2.94
C HIS A 50 8.07 -18.81 2.93
N ARG A 51 8.82 -19.30 1.94
CA ARG A 51 9.05 -20.75 1.71
C ARG A 51 9.64 -21.51 2.91
N ASP A 52 10.40 -20.81 3.75
CA ASP A 52 11.10 -21.40 4.90
C ASP A 52 10.29 -21.29 6.20
N THR A 53 9.06 -20.75 6.16
CA THR A 53 8.16 -20.66 7.31
C THR A 53 7.36 -21.96 7.42
N ASN A 54 7.39 -22.61 8.59
CA ASN A 54 6.58 -23.82 8.81
C ASN A 54 5.08 -23.51 8.86
N GLU A 55 4.24 -24.52 8.68
CA GLU A 55 2.79 -24.38 8.57
C GLU A 55 2.14 -23.69 9.79
N ASN A 56 2.59 -24.03 11.01
CA ASN A 56 2.03 -23.45 12.24
C ASN A 56 2.36 -21.96 12.34
N ASP A 57 3.61 -21.58 12.06
CA ASP A 57 4.01 -20.17 12.05
C ASP A 57 3.32 -19.41 10.93
N ALA A 58 3.18 -20.00 9.74
CA ALA A 58 2.47 -19.40 8.61
C ALA A 58 1.00 -19.13 8.96
N ALA A 59 0.31 -20.09 9.58
CA ALA A 59 -1.06 -19.94 10.03
C ALA A 59 -1.21 -18.85 11.11
N ASN A 60 -0.28 -18.78 12.06
CA ASN A 60 -0.27 -17.76 13.11
C ASN A 60 -0.05 -16.35 12.55
N LEU A 61 0.95 -16.20 11.68
CA LEU A 61 1.26 -14.94 10.99
C LEU A 61 0.08 -14.48 10.12
N LEU A 62 -0.56 -15.40 9.40
CA LEU A 62 -1.75 -15.13 8.61
C LEU A 62 -2.93 -14.66 9.48
N ALA A 63 -3.22 -15.36 10.58
CA ALA A 63 -4.29 -14.95 11.51
C ALA A 63 -4.03 -13.55 12.09
N SER A 64 -2.77 -13.25 12.43
CA SER A 64 -2.32 -11.93 12.87
C SER A 64 -2.52 -10.84 11.81
N ALA A 65 -2.17 -11.14 10.56
CA ALA A 65 -2.36 -10.24 9.43
C ALA A 65 -3.84 -9.95 9.13
N LYS A 66 -4.72 -10.95 9.22
CA LYS A 66 -6.18 -10.77 9.05
C LYS A 66 -6.74 -9.83 10.12
N ARG A 67 -6.40 -10.04 11.40
CA ARG A 67 -6.83 -9.14 12.49
C ARG A 67 -6.31 -7.71 12.29
N ALA A 68 -5.06 -7.56 11.87
CA ALA A 68 -4.50 -6.24 11.55
C ALA A 68 -5.31 -5.56 10.44
N GLN A 69 -5.62 -6.28 9.36
CA GLN A 69 -6.43 -5.74 8.27
C GLN A 69 -7.82 -5.30 8.73
N SER A 70 -8.54 -6.13 9.49
CA SER A 70 -9.85 -5.75 10.06
C SER A 70 -9.73 -4.53 10.99
N CYS A 71 -8.65 -4.45 11.79
CA CYS A 71 -8.36 -3.30 12.64
C CYS A 71 -8.17 -2.01 11.83
N TRP A 72 -7.39 -2.07 10.75
CA TRP A 72 -7.15 -0.93 9.86
C TRP A 72 -8.46 -0.41 9.25
N LEU A 73 -9.28 -1.32 8.72
CA LEU A 73 -10.58 -1.01 8.11
C LEU A 73 -11.58 -0.39 9.09
N LYS A 74 -11.50 -0.79 10.37
CA LYS A 74 -12.33 -0.24 11.45
C LYS A 74 -11.84 1.14 11.91
N ARG A 75 -10.53 1.33 12.06
CA ARG A 75 -9.95 2.57 12.61
C ARG A 75 -9.86 3.68 11.58
N ARG A 76 -9.61 3.36 10.31
CA ARG A 76 -9.50 4.32 9.19
C ARG A 76 -8.68 5.57 9.52
N PRO A 77 -7.43 5.41 9.99
CA PRO A 77 -6.59 6.57 10.31
C PRO A 77 -6.27 7.35 9.04
N GLU A 78 -6.08 8.66 9.17
CA GLU A 78 -5.76 9.57 8.07
C GLU A 78 -4.64 10.54 8.46
N SER A 79 -3.80 10.90 7.50
CA SER A 79 -2.80 11.96 7.64
C SER A 79 -3.33 13.30 7.14
N ASP A 80 -2.79 14.41 7.65
CA ASP A 80 -2.99 15.75 7.07
C ASP A 80 -2.18 15.97 5.78
N ASN A 81 -1.35 15.00 5.39
CA ASN A 81 -0.69 14.96 4.08
C ASN A 81 -1.41 13.98 3.16
N TRP A 82 -2.00 14.51 2.09
CA TRP A 82 -2.73 13.75 1.08
C TRP A 82 -1.92 12.57 0.51
N TRP A 83 -0.59 12.69 0.44
CA TRP A 83 0.27 11.65 -0.12
C TRP A 83 0.14 10.34 0.65
N HIS A 84 0.07 10.38 1.98
CA HIS A 84 -0.11 9.17 2.79
C HIS A 84 -1.46 8.50 2.51
N ASN A 85 -2.52 9.29 2.37
CA ASN A 85 -3.88 8.79 2.19
C ASN A 85 -4.12 8.27 0.76
N THR A 86 -3.50 8.90 -0.24
CA THR A 86 -3.73 8.64 -1.67
C THR A 86 -2.71 7.70 -2.29
N ILE A 87 -1.48 7.68 -1.75
CA ILE A 87 -0.35 6.94 -2.32
C ILE A 87 0.24 5.98 -1.30
N GLY A 88 0.76 6.46 -0.17
CA GLY A 88 1.51 5.64 0.79
C GLY A 88 0.71 4.46 1.34
N GLY A 89 -0.46 4.74 1.90
CA GLY A 89 -1.40 3.73 2.41
C GLY A 89 -1.89 2.79 1.31
N PRO A 90 -2.46 3.30 0.21
CA PRO A 90 -2.90 2.48 -0.91
C PRO A 90 -1.82 1.57 -1.51
N LEU A 91 -0.56 2.00 -1.63
CA LEU A 91 0.54 1.13 -2.08
C LEU A 91 0.80 -0.05 -1.14
N ALA A 92 0.64 0.13 0.18
CA ALA A 92 0.72 -0.97 1.13
C ALA A 92 -0.51 -1.89 1.03
N ILE A 93 -1.70 -1.32 0.81
CA ILE A 93 -2.94 -2.08 0.57
C ILE A 93 -2.86 -2.92 -0.71
N CYS A 94 -2.26 -2.40 -1.78
CA CYS A 94 -1.97 -3.18 -2.99
C CYS A 94 -1.15 -4.44 -2.66
N GLN A 95 -0.09 -4.31 -1.86
CA GLN A 95 0.73 -5.45 -1.45
C GLN A 95 -0.04 -6.46 -0.59
N ILE A 96 -0.90 -5.96 0.29
CA ILE A 96 -1.78 -6.79 1.13
C ILE A 96 -2.72 -7.63 0.26
N LEU A 97 -3.42 -7.00 -0.68
CA LEU A 97 -4.37 -7.70 -1.55
C LEU A 97 -3.69 -8.67 -2.51
N ILE A 98 -2.53 -8.32 -3.08
CA ILE A 98 -1.78 -9.24 -3.95
C ILE A 98 -1.39 -10.53 -3.21
N LEU A 99 -0.99 -10.42 -1.94
CA LEU A 99 -0.46 -11.57 -1.20
C LEU A 99 -1.56 -12.40 -0.50
N PHE A 100 -2.68 -11.77 -0.12
CA PHE A 100 -3.68 -12.35 0.81
C PHE A 100 -5.14 -12.02 0.50
N SER A 101 -5.47 -11.52 -0.70
CA SER A 101 -6.86 -11.21 -1.10
C SER A 101 -7.83 -12.33 -0.72
N ASP A 102 -7.48 -13.57 -1.03
CA ASP A 102 -8.38 -14.73 -0.93
C ASP A 102 -8.44 -15.30 0.49
N ASP A 103 -7.55 -14.84 1.37
CA ASP A 103 -7.57 -15.19 2.78
C ASP A 103 -8.45 -14.24 3.61
N LEU A 104 -8.77 -13.05 3.10
CA LEU A 104 -9.67 -12.12 3.77
C LEU A 104 -11.11 -12.63 3.68
N ASN A 105 -11.93 -12.34 4.69
CA ASN A 105 -13.38 -12.55 4.54
C ASN A 105 -13.94 -11.58 3.48
N ASP A 106 -15.06 -11.94 2.85
CA ASP A 106 -15.63 -11.17 1.74
C ASP A 106 -15.85 -9.69 2.06
N GLY A 107 -16.28 -9.39 3.30
CA GLY A 107 -16.49 -8.02 3.76
C GLY A 107 -15.19 -7.21 3.83
N ASP A 108 -14.16 -7.75 4.46
CA ASP A 108 -12.86 -7.10 4.57
C ASP A 108 -12.17 -7.00 3.21
N ARG A 109 -12.30 -8.03 2.35
CA ARG A 109 -11.77 -8.00 0.98
C ARG A 109 -12.41 -6.87 0.18
N ALA A 110 -13.74 -6.79 0.18
CA ALA A 110 -14.47 -5.74 -0.54
C ALA A 110 -14.14 -4.34 0.00
N ALA A 111 -14.11 -4.17 1.33
CA ALA A 111 -13.76 -2.89 1.95
C ALA A 111 -12.32 -2.46 1.64
N THR A 112 -11.40 -3.41 1.59
CA THR A 112 -9.98 -3.17 1.25
C THR A 112 -9.82 -2.78 -0.22
N LEU A 113 -10.52 -3.46 -1.14
CA LEU A 113 -10.58 -3.08 -2.56
C LEU A 113 -11.19 -1.69 -2.76
N ASN A 114 -12.18 -1.33 -1.94
CA ASN A 114 -12.82 -0.02 -2.01
C ASN A 114 -11.88 1.13 -1.64
N ILE A 115 -10.86 0.90 -0.79
CA ILE A 115 -9.79 1.90 -0.54
C ILE A 115 -9.06 2.22 -1.85
N LEU A 116 -8.69 1.19 -2.62
CA LEU A 116 -8.00 1.40 -3.90
C LEU A 116 -8.91 2.07 -4.94
N ALA A 117 -10.22 1.78 -4.90
CA ALA A 117 -11.20 2.40 -5.80
C ALA A 117 -11.34 3.92 -5.61
N GLY A 118 -10.96 4.45 -4.44
CA GLY A 118 -10.93 5.89 -4.19
C GLY A 118 -9.70 6.62 -4.73
N VAL A 119 -8.72 5.90 -5.31
CA VAL A 119 -7.51 6.51 -5.87
C VAL A 119 -7.71 6.78 -7.36
N GLU A 120 -7.83 8.04 -7.73
CA GLU A 120 -7.96 8.46 -9.13
C GLU A 120 -6.58 8.62 -9.81
N ILE A 121 -6.52 8.31 -11.11
CA ILE A 121 -5.35 8.64 -11.91
C ILE A 121 -5.34 10.13 -12.23
N GLY A 122 -4.24 10.81 -11.89
CA GLY A 122 -4.05 12.23 -12.12
C GLY A 122 -2.61 12.65 -11.81
N MET A 123 -2.39 13.94 -11.51
CA MET A 123 -1.07 14.49 -11.13
C MET A 123 -0.04 14.40 -12.27
N THR A 124 1.25 14.52 -11.94
CA THR A 124 2.39 14.55 -12.87
C THR A 124 3.60 13.83 -12.26
N GLY A 125 4.51 13.37 -13.11
CA GLY A 125 5.78 12.77 -12.70
C GLY A 125 5.59 11.54 -11.81
N GLN A 126 6.39 11.47 -10.75
CA GLN A 126 6.41 10.34 -9.84
C GLN A 126 5.04 10.12 -9.14
N ASN A 127 4.29 11.20 -8.87
CA ASN A 127 2.97 11.10 -8.27
C ASN A 127 1.97 10.42 -9.20
N ARG A 128 1.98 10.77 -10.49
CA ARG A 128 1.15 10.08 -11.49
C ARG A 128 1.53 8.61 -11.61
N ALA A 129 2.82 8.30 -11.68
CA ALA A 129 3.28 6.92 -11.75
C ALA A 129 2.80 6.08 -10.56
N TRP A 130 2.78 6.64 -9.34
CA TRP A 130 2.28 5.96 -8.15
C TRP A 130 0.77 5.70 -8.19
N VAL A 131 -0.06 6.73 -8.45
CA VAL A 131 -1.53 6.53 -8.50
C VAL A 131 -1.95 5.62 -9.66
N SER A 132 -1.20 5.66 -10.77
CA SER A 132 -1.40 4.73 -11.89
C SER A 132 -1.00 3.31 -11.52
N SER A 133 0.09 3.10 -10.76
CA SER A 133 0.48 1.77 -10.27
C SER A 133 -0.57 1.16 -9.34
N ILE A 134 -1.19 1.99 -8.48
CA ILE A 134 -2.30 1.56 -7.61
C ILE A 134 -3.49 1.09 -8.46
N ASN A 135 -3.87 1.88 -9.48
CA ASN A 135 -4.96 1.53 -10.38
C ASN A 135 -4.67 0.30 -11.24
N PHE A 136 -3.42 0.13 -11.67
CA PHE A 136 -2.99 -1.08 -12.39
C PHE A 136 -3.21 -2.33 -11.53
N VAL A 137 -2.71 -2.31 -10.29
CA VAL A 137 -2.90 -3.44 -9.35
C VAL A 137 -4.38 -3.67 -9.06
N ARG A 138 -5.16 -2.60 -8.83
CA ARG A 138 -6.61 -2.72 -8.64
C ARG A 138 -7.25 -3.39 -9.85
N GLY A 139 -6.95 -2.95 -11.07
CA GLY A 139 -7.50 -3.51 -12.30
C GLY A 139 -7.21 -5.00 -12.44
N VAL A 140 -6.00 -5.45 -12.08
CA VAL A 140 -5.68 -6.88 -12.04
C VAL A 140 -6.53 -7.63 -11.01
N LEU A 141 -6.68 -7.08 -9.80
CA LEU A 141 -7.42 -7.73 -8.70
C LEU A 141 -8.93 -7.82 -8.94
N VAL A 142 -9.48 -6.93 -9.76
CA VAL A 142 -10.91 -6.93 -10.12
C VAL A 142 -11.17 -7.38 -11.57
N GLU A 143 -10.15 -7.90 -12.24
CA GLU A 143 -10.19 -8.39 -13.61
C GLU A 143 -10.72 -7.35 -14.63
N ASP A 144 -10.43 -6.07 -14.40
CA ASP A 144 -10.79 -4.95 -15.26
C ASP A 144 -9.65 -4.64 -16.25
N ALA A 145 -9.72 -5.27 -17.43
CA ALA A 145 -8.72 -5.11 -18.48
C ALA A 145 -8.63 -3.67 -19.02
N GLU A 146 -9.71 -2.90 -19.01
CA GLU A 146 -9.70 -1.50 -19.47
C GLU A 146 -8.92 -0.63 -18.50
N LEU A 147 -9.18 -0.77 -17.19
CA LEU A 147 -8.44 -0.07 -16.15
C LEU A 147 -6.94 -0.42 -16.19
N VAL A 148 -6.60 -1.71 -16.37
CA VAL A 148 -5.21 -2.16 -16.53
C VAL A 148 -4.55 -1.44 -17.71
N GLN A 149 -5.23 -1.35 -18.86
CA GLN A 149 -4.71 -0.69 -20.06
C GLN A 149 -4.53 0.82 -19.86
N VAL A 150 -5.49 1.50 -19.24
CA VAL A 150 -5.40 2.93 -18.93
C VAL A 150 -4.25 3.20 -17.97
N ALA A 151 -4.19 2.47 -16.86
CA ALA A 151 -3.14 2.63 -15.86
C ALA A 151 -1.74 2.35 -16.42
N TYR A 152 -1.60 1.30 -17.24
CA TYR A 152 -0.33 0.98 -17.91
C TYR A 152 0.13 2.12 -18.81
N LYS A 153 -0.77 2.69 -19.63
CA LYS A 153 -0.46 3.83 -20.52
C LYS A 153 0.00 5.05 -19.74
N GLU A 154 -0.61 5.33 -18.60
CA GLU A 154 -0.24 6.48 -17.76
C GLU A 154 1.13 6.27 -17.08
N ILE A 155 1.47 5.03 -16.66
CA ILE A 155 2.81 4.71 -16.14
C ILE A 155 3.88 4.93 -17.21
N VAL A 156 3.73 4.31 -18.38
CA VAL A 156 4.74 4.43 -19.46
C VAL A 156 4.75 5.83 -20.07
N GLY A 157 3.63 6.55 -20.00
CA GLY A 157 3.49 7.93 -20.45
C GLY A 157 4.36 8.92 -19.66
N GLU A 158 4.77 8.59 -18.44
CA GLU A 158 5.73 9.40 -17.68
C GLU A 158 7.19 9.12 -18.10
N VAL A 159 7.45 8.04 -18.84
CA VAL A 159 8.76 7.74 -19.43
C VAL A 159 8.90 8.44 -20.79
N ARG A 160 8.92 9.78 -20.75
CA ARG A 160 9.06 10.63 -21.92
C ARG A 160 9.86 11.89 -21.60
N LEU A 161 10.42 12.50 -22.64
CA LEU A 161 11.01 13.84 -22.51
C LEU A 161 9.91 14.88 -22.25
N SER A 162 10.17 15.76 -21.31
CA SER A 162 9.31 16.85 -20.83
C SER A 162 10.19 18.09 -20.76
N ASP A 163 9.95 19.07 -21.63
CA ASP A 163 10.80 20.26 -21.75
C ASP A 163 10.30 21.37 -20.80
N GLY A 164 11.07 21.69 -19.77
CA GLY A 164 10.78 22.77 -18.83
C GLY A 164 9.62 22.51 -17.87
N LEU A 165 9.03 21.32 -17.91
CA LEU A 165 7.96 20.85 -17.03
C LEU A 165 8.47 19.70 -16.14
N GLU A 166 7.64 19.20 -15.23
CA GLU A 166 8.00 18.02 -14.43
C GLU A 166 8.25 16.79 -15.33
N GLY A 167 9.19 15.93 -14.91
CA GLY A 167 9.59 14.72 -15.62
C GLY A 167 11.03 14.74 -16.14
N ILE A 168 11.32 13.84 -17.08
CA ILE A 168 12.66 13.65 -17.66
C ILE A 168 12.93 14.78 -18.67
N GLN A 169 14.00 15.53 -18.49
CA GLN A 169 14.35 16.64 -19.37
C GLN A 169 15.18 16.18 -20.58
N PRO A 170 15.28 16.98 -21.67
CA PRO A 170 16.17 16.69 -22.81
C PRO A 170 17.64 16.47 -22.42
N GLY A 171 18.10 17.08 -21.32
CA GLY A 171 19.42 16.90 -20.74
C GLY A 171 19.57 15.72 -19.78
N TRP A 172 18.56 14.85 -19.67
CA TRP A 172 18.51 13.67 -18.78
C TRP A 172 18.53 13.96 -17.27
N SER A 173 18.29 15.20 -16.85
CA SER A 173 17.85 15.48 -15.48
C SER A 173 16.40 15.07 -15.28
N PHE A 174 15.97 14.90 -14.03
CA PHE A 174 14.58 14.71 -13.66
C PHE A 174 14.12 15.90 -12.82
N HIS A 175 12.97 16.48 -13.15
CA HIS A 175 12.40 17.60 -12.40
C HIS A 175 11.07 17.23 -11.74
N GLN A 176 10.84 17.66 -10.50
CA GLN A 176 9.58 17.46 -9.76
C GLN A 176 9.32 18.64 -8.82
N HIS A 177 8.06 18.97 -8.55
CA HIS A 177 7.63 20.18 -7.84
C HIS A 177 7.96 21.47 -8.63
N GLY A 178 7.69 21.42 -9.94
CA GLY A 178 8.17 22.41 -10.91
C GLY A 178 9.56 22.05 -11.46
N PRO A 179 10.29 23.02 -12.05
CA PRO A 179 11.63 22.80 -12.63
C PRO A 179 12.71 22.72 -11.53
N GLN A 180 12.56 21.80 -10.59
CA GLN A 180 13.47 21.55 -9.49
C GLN A 180 14.09 20.16 -9.65
N LEU A 181 15.44 20.09 -9.61
CA LEU A 181 16.23 18.85 -9.67
C LEU A 181 15.98 17.92 -8.47
#